data_AF-A0A3D2IDU6-F1
#
_entry.id   AF-A0A3D2IDU6-F1
#
_cell.length_a   1.000
_cell.length_b   1.000
_cell.length_c   1.000
_cell.angle_alpha   90.00
_cell.angle_beta   90.00
_cell.angle_gamma   90.00
#
_symmetry.space_group_name_H-M   'P 1'
#
loop_
_entity.id
_entity.type
_entity.pdbx_description
1 polymer ?
#
loop_
_entity_poly.entity_id
_entity_poly.type
_entity_poly.pdbx_seq_one_letter_code
_entity_poly.pdbx_strand_id
1 'polypeptide(L)'
;GKNVSGATLAGVPGIIIGQNDEMAWSLTNIMADDTDFFLEQVDPNDRGRYVADSLDDGSVSFLYFDKIREVIKVKDADDVPLEIRYTKHGPIISDIYPEKGITDNKLIAMRWTGHNLSNEFRTLYQINWASTFQEFKDALIHFGVPGQNFMYGDKEGNIAMFSTARLPIRTGDKISLRKGWNPEEDWLGYIPHSEMPFVINPEN
;
A
#
# COMPACT_ATOMS: atom_id res chain seq x y z
N GLY A 1 32.85 -2.06 12.27
CA GLY A 1 31.77 -2.50 11.38
C GLY A 1 30.67 -3.11 12.21
N LYS A 2 29.47 -3.32 11.66
CA LYS A 2 28.37 -4.06 12.30
C LYS A 2 28.36 -5.48 11.71
N ASN A 3 28.25 -6.52 12.52
CA ASN A 3 28.04 -7.88 12.01
C ASN A 3 26.55 -8.10 11.80
N VAL A 4 26.14 -8.44 10.57
CA VAL A 4 24.75 -8.74 10.24
C VAL A 4 24.72 -9.92 9.29
N SER A 5 23.81 -10.87 9.51
CA SER A 5 23.69 -12.08 8.71
C SER A 5 22.23 -12.50 8.56
N GLY A 6 21.87 -13.05 7.40
CA GLY A 6 20.52 -13.53 7.11
C GLY A 6 20.21 -13.57 5.62
N ALA A 7 18.94 -13.38 5.28
CA ALA A 7 18.42 -13.40 3.92
C ALA A 7 17.98 -12.00 3.45
N THR A 8 18.08 -11.77 2.14
CA THR A 8 17.64 -10.54 1.48
C THR A 8 17.08 -10.82 0.09
N LEU A 9 16.47 -9.80 -0.51
CA LEU A 9 16.01 -9.82 -1.90
C LEU A 9 17.09 -9.22 -2.82
N ALA A 10 17.23 -9.77 -4.02
CA ALA A 10 18.16 -9.23 -5.00
C ALA A 10 17.85 -7.75 -5.29
N GLY A 11 18.84 -6.88 -5.12
CA GLY A 11 18.70 -5.43 -5.31
C GLY A 11 18.29 -4.64 -4.06
N VAL A 12 17.94 -5.29 -2.94
CA VAL A 12 17.65 -4.62 -1.67
C VAL A 12 18.93 -4.57 -0.81
N PRO A 13 19.41 -3.37 -0.41
CA PRO A 13 20.55 -3.26 0.49
C PRO A 13 20.14 -3.63 1.92
N GLY A 14 20.87 -4.58 2.53
CA GLY A 14 20.66 -5.02 3.90
C GLY A 14 19.98 -6.38 4.02
N ILE A 15 19.91 -6.91 5.23
CA ILE A 15 19.29 -8.18 5.57
C ILE A 15 17.82 -7.93 5.96
N ILE A 16 16.89 -8.60 5.29
CA ILE A 16 15.45 -8.46 5.54
C ILE A 16 15.03 -9.35 6.69
N ILE A 17 15.45 -10.62 6.70
CA ILE A 17 15.23 -11.57 7.80
C ILE A 17 16.58 -12.04 8.27
N GLY A 18 16.89 -11.88 9.55
CA GLY A 18 18.21 -12.25 10.05
C GLY A 18 18.50 -11.76 11.46
N GLN A 19 19.78 -11.55 11.73
CA GLN A 19 20.27 -11.19 13.05
C GLN A 19 21.54 -10.37 12.97
N ASN A 20 21.82 -9.64 14.04
CA ASN A 20 23.11 -9.02 14.35
C ASN A 20 23.62 -9.52 15.72
N ASP A 21 24.69 -8.93 16.24
CA ASP A 21 25.29 -9.32 17.53
C ASP A 21 24.35 -9.12 18.76
N GLU A 22 23.24 -8.42 18.58
CA GLU A 22 22.35 -7.95 19.65
C GLU A 22 20.96 -8.61 19.60
N MET A 23 20.41 -8.78 18.40
CA MET A 23 19.03 -9.21 18.19
C MET A 23 18.84 -10.00 16.89
N ALA A 24 17.72 -10.71 16.81
CA ALA A 24 17.21 -11.38 15.62
C ALA A 24 15.81 -10.86 15.27
N TRP A 25 15.50 -10.84 13.98
CA TRP A 25 14.20 -10.44 13.47
C TRP A 25 13.74 -11.26 12.27
N SER A 26 12.44 -11.39 12.12
CA SER A 26 11.79 -12.02 10.97
C SER A 26 10.51 -11.29 10.60
N LEU A 27 9.99 -11.55 9.40
CA LEU A 27 8.81 -10.89 8.87
C LEU A 27 7.83 -11.91 8.30
N THR A 28 6.53 -11.65 8.47
CA THR A 28 5.45 -12.36 7.79
C THR A 28 4.36 -11.36 7.36
N ASN A 29 3.65 -11.65 6.27
CA ASN A 29 2.56 -10.77 5.82
C ASN A 29 1.45 -10.69 6.87
N ILE A 30 0.95 -9.48 7.13
CA ILE A 30 -0.20 -9.28 8.03
C ILE A 30 -1.55 -9.63 7.37
N MET A 31 -1.57 -9.81 6.04
CA MET A 31 -2.79 -10.02 5.24
C MET A 31 -3.84 -8.91 5.46
N ALA A 32 -3.37 -7.69 5.67
CA ALA A 32 -4.25 -6.55 5.91
C ALA A 32 -4.85 -6.05 4.61
N ASP A 33 -6.01 -5.44 4.78
CA ASP A 33 -6.78 -4.82 3.72
C ASP A 33 -6.30 -3.37 3.49
N ASP A 34 -5.31 -3.25 2.61
CA ASP A 34 -4.60 -2.02 2.24
C ASP A 34 -4.95 -1.51 0.83
N THR A 35 -5.95 -2.13 0.19
CA THR A 35 -6.34 -1.90 -1.19
C THR A 35 -7.86 -1.87 -1.32
N ASP A 36 -8.40 -0.86 -1.99
CA ASP A 36 -9.81 -0.87 -2.44
C ASP A 36 -9.90 -0.69 -3.95
N PHE A 37 -11.02 -1.15 -4.50
CA PHE A 37 -11.40 -0.92 -5.89
C PHE A 37 -12.62 -0.01 -5.96
N PHE A 38 -12.53 1.05 -6.76
CA PHE A 38 -13.58 2.05 -6.94
C PHE A 38 -14.21 1.91 -8.32
N LEU A 39 -15.53 1.89 -8.39
CA LEU A 39 -16.31 2.07 -9.60
C LEU A 39 -16.34 3.54 -9.97
N GLU A 40 -15.87 3.87 -11.16
CA GLU A 40 -15.79 5.23 -11.68
C GLU A 40 -16.77 5.43 -12.83
N GLN A 41 -17.42 6.58 -12.87
CA GLN A 41 -18.35 6.96 -13.93
C GLN A 41 -17.70 7.96 -14.86
N VAL A 42 -17.66 7.64 -16.15
CA VAL A 42 -17.24 8.59 -17.19
C VAL A 42 -18.32 9.65 -17.34
N ASP A 43 -17.90 10.92 -17.50
CA ASP A 43 -18.83 11.99 -17.81
C ASP A 43 -19.53 11.72 -19.16
N PRO A 44 -20.88 11.69 -19.20
CA PRO A 44 -21.62 11.41 -20.42
C PRO A 44 -21.41 12.45 -21.53
N ASN A 45 -20.98 13.67 -21.17
CA ASN A 45 -20.78 14.77 -22.11
C ASN A 45 -19.30 14.95 -22.52
N ASP A 46 -18.36 14.39 -21.77
CA ASP A 46 -16.93 14.46 -22.06
C ASP A 46 -16.19 13.20 -21.58
N ARG A 47 -15.79 12.34 -22.52
CA ARG A 47 -15.09 11.09 -22.23
C ARG A 47 -13.69 11.28 -21.61
N GLY A 48 -13.16 12.50 -21.63
CA GLY A 48 -11.93 12.89 -20.95
C GLY A 48 -12.09 13.14 -19.45
N ARG A 49 -13.33 13.18 -18.94
CA ARG A 49 -13.65 13.43 -17.55
C ARG A 49 -14.38 12.26 -16.89
N TYR A 50 -14.37 12.26 -15.57
CA TYR A 50 -15.15 11.36 -14.73
C TYR A 50 -15.88 12.14 -13.65
N VAL A 51 -16.94 11.54 -13.11
CA VAL A 51 -17.67 12.08 -11.95
C VAL A 51 -16.77 11.92 -10.72
N ALA A 52 -16.35 13.05 -10.14
CA ALA A 52 -15.46 13.04 -8.98
C ALA A 52 -16.25 12.91 -7.67
N ASP A 53 -17.32 13.68 -7.50
CA ASP A 53 -18.21 13.61 -6.34
C ASP A 53 -19.65 13.92 -6.76
N SER A 54 -20.60 13.21 -6.16
CA SER A 54 -22.05 13.48 -6.20
C SER A 54 -22.51 13.76 -4.77
N LEU A 55 -23.07 14.94 -4.52
CA LEU A 55 -23.50 15.38 -3.19
C LEU A 55 -25.03 15.22 -3.02
N ASP A 56 -25.48 15.20 -1.76
CA ASP A 56 -26.90 15.03 -1.40
C ASP A 56 -27.81 16.14 -1.93
N ASP A 57 -27.26 17.33 -2.19
CA ASP A 57 -27.98 18.45 -2.80
C ASP A 57 -28.19 18.29 -4.31
N GLY A 58 -27.72 17.17 -4.88
CA GLY A 58 -27.80 16.84 -6.30
C GLY A 58 -26.68 17.46 -7.14
N SER A 59 -25.74 18.18 -6.54
CA SER A 59 -24.58 18.70 -7.26
C SER A 59 -23.60 17.58 -7.62
N VAL A 60 -23.01 17.69 -8.81
CA VAL A 60 -22.06 16.72 -9.34
C VAL A 60 -20.80 17.45 -9.80
N SER A 61 -19.65 17.05 -9.28
CA SER A 61 -18.34 17.57 -9.68
C SER A 61 -17.68 16.61 -10.67
N PHE A 62 -16.85 17.17 -11.56
CA PHE A 62 -16.13 16.42 -12.58
C PHE A 62 -14.65 16.76 -12.54
N LEU A 63 -13.81 15.74 -12.72
CA LEU A 63 -12.36 15.90 -12.87
C LEU A 63 -11.91 15.26 -14.18
N TYR A 64 -10.82 15.76 -14.75
CA TYR A 64 -10.16 15.11 -15.88
C TYR A 64 -9.40 13.88 -15.39
N PHE A 65 -9.33 12.84 -16.23
CA PHE A 65 -8.37 11.78 -16.00
C PHE A 65 -6.96 12.33 -16.14
N ASP A 66 -6.10 12.06 -15.15
CA ASP A 66 -4.66 12.18 -15.33
C ASP A 66 -4.18 11.07 -16.28
N LYS A 67 -3.26 11.39 -17.19
CA LYS A 67 -2.83 10.46 -18.25
C LYS A 67 -1.32 10.35 -18.30
N ILE A 68 -0.83 9.12 -18.22
CA ILE A 68 0.57 8.79 -18.45
C ILE A 68 0.66 7.99 -19.75
N ARG A 69 1.54 8.41 -20.66
CA ARG A 69 1.80 7.70 -21.91
C ARG A 69 3.15 7.02 -21.80
N GLU A 70 3.12 5.70 -21.88
CA GLU A 70 4.28 4.83 -21.84
C GLU A 70 4.42 4.06 -23.14
N VAL A 71 5.63 3.58 -23.41
CA VAL A 71 5.91 2.70 -24.56
C VAL A 71 6.61 1.45 -24.05
N ILE A 72 5.94 0.31 -24.17
CA ILE A 72 6.50 -0.99 -23.81
C ILE A 72 7.33 -1.48 -25.00
N LYS A 73 8.65 -1.58 -24.79
CA LYS A 73 9.58 -2.16 -25.76
C LYS A 73 9.46 -3.67 -25.76
N VAL A 74 9.08 -4.27 -26.88
CA VAL A 74 8.96 -5.73 -27.03
C VAL A 74 10.13 -6.24 -27.85
N LYS A 75 10.86 -7.22 -27.30
CA LYS A 75 11.98 -7.83 -28.02
C LYS A 75 11.47 -8.49 -29.30
N ASP A 76 12.12 -8.18 -30.42
CA ASP A 76 11.82 -8.74 -31.75
C ASP A 76 10.39 -8.45 -32.26
N ALA A 77 9.73 -7.41 -31.74
CA ALA A 77 8.41 -6.96 -32.18
C ALA A 77 8.28 -5.42 -32.10
N ASP A 78 7.15 -4.91 -32.59
CA ASP A 78 6.85 -3.48 -32.52
C ASP A 78 6.60 -3.02 -31.07
N ASP A 79 6.92 -1.76 -30.83
CA ASP A 79 6.60 -1.05 -29.60
C ASP A 79 5.09 -1.07 -29.31
N VAL A 80 4.72 -1.32 -28.06
CA VAL A 80 3.31 -1.25 -27.62
C VAL A 80 3.08 0.07 -26.87
N PRO A 81 2.37 1.05 -27.45
CA PRO A 81 1.98 2.25 -26.74
C PRO A 81 0.93 1.90 -25.67
N LEU A 82 1.11 2.42 -24.46
CA LEU A 82 0.21 2.25 -23.33
C LEU A 82 -0.19 3.64 -22.79
N GLU A 83 -1.49 3.94 -22.77
CA GLU A 83 -2.03 5.10 -22.06
C GLU A 83 -2.63 4.62 -20.74
N ILE A 84 -2.09 5.10 -19.62
CA ILE A 84 -2.57 4.79 -18.27
C ILE A 84 -3.37 5.98 -17.78
N ARG A 85 -4.65 5.76 -17.45
CA ARG A 85 -5.54 6.79 -16.90
C ARG A 85 -5.61 6.67 -15.39
N TYR A 86 -5.62 7.81 -14.71
CA TYR A 86 -5.72 7.92 -13.25
C TYR A 86 -6.93 8.78 -12.88
N THR A 87 -7.60 8.39 -11.80
CA THR A 87 -8.55 9.22 -11.06
C THR A 87 -7.94 9.62 -9.72
N LYS A 88 -8.68 10.40 -8.91
CA LYS A 88 -8.34 10.67 -7.51
C LYS A 88 -8.14 9.41 -6.67
N HIS A 89 -8.66 8.26 -7.11
CA HIS A 89 -8.52 6.97 -6.44
C HIS A 89 -7.32 6.14 -6.92
N GLY A 90 -6.74 6.44 -8.08
CA GLY A 90 -5.61 5.70 -8.61
C GLY A 90 -5.80 5.28 -10.07
N PRO A 91 -4.97 4.35 -10.58
CA PRO A 91 -5.01 3.93 -11.97
C PRO A 91 -6.29 3.15 -12.30
N ILE A 92 -6.82 3.35 -13.50
CA ILE A 92 -7.91 2.56 -14.07
C ILE A 92 -7.37 1.20 -14.52
N ILE A 93 -7.64 0.15 -13.75
CA ILE A 93 -7.20 -1.21 -14.08
C ILE A 93 -8.09 -1.88 -15.13
N SER A 94 -9.34 -1.44 -15.26
CA SER A 94 -10.28 -1.97 -16.25
C SER A 94 -9.92 -1.63 -17.71
N ASP A 95 -8.95 -0.73 -17.93
CA ASP A 95 -8.44 -0.43 -19.27
C ASP A 95 -7.58 -1.57 -19.82
N ILE A 96 -6.95 -2.34 -18.93
CA ILE A 96 -6.13 -3.50 -19.26
C ILE A 96 -6.95 -4.80 -19.12
N TYR A 97 -7.87 -4.85 -18.15
CA TYR A 97 -8.76 -5.98 -17.89
C TYR A 97 -10.24 -5.55 -18.01
N PRO A 98 -10.78 -5.45 -19.23
CA PRO A 98 -12.13 -4.91 -19.45
C PRO A 98 -13.23 -5.89 -19.01
N GLU A 99 -13.88 -5.61 -17.88
CA GLU A 99 -14.99 -6.41 -17.35
C GLU A 99 -16.38 -5.81 -17.68
N LYS A 100 -16.69 -5.73 -18.98
CA LYS A 100 -17.90 -5.04 -19.49
C LYS A 100 -19.24 -5.64 -19.03
N GLY A 101 -19.25 -6.90 -18.56
CA GLY A 101 -20.46 -7.60 -18.13
C GLY A 101 -20.86 -7.37 -16.67
N ILE A 102 -19.94 -6.88 -15.83
CA ILE A 102 -20.11 -6.87 -14.36
C ILE A 102 -20.35 -5.44 -13.85
N THR A 103 -19.77 -4.42 -14.50
CA THR A 103 -19.74 -3.05 -13.97
C THR A 103 -20.74 -2.08 -14.60
N ASP A 104 -21.60 -2.54 -15.52
CA ASP A 104 -22.55 -1.68 -16.24
C ASP A 104 -21.84 -0.45 -16.85
N ASN A 105 -20.83 -0.73 -17.67
CA ASN A 105 -19.94 0.23 -18.35
C ASN A 105 -19.14 1.20 -17.45
N LYS A 106 -19.13 1.00 -16.13
CA LYS A 106 -18.27 1.76 -15.20
C LYS A 106 -16.83 1.23 -15.27
N LEU A 107 -15.88 2.13 -15.00
CA LEU A 107 -14.46 1.79 -14.93
C LEU A 107 -14.13 1.32 -13.51
N ILE A 108 -13.03 0.57 -13.36
CA ILE A 108 -12.51 0.16 -12.05
C ILE A 108 -11.16 0.85 -11.83
N ALA A 109 -11.09 1.72 -10.83
CA ALA A 109 -9.85 2.28 -10.30
C ALA A 109 -9.35 1.44 -9.12
N MET A 110 -8.03 1.29 -8.97
CA MET A 110 -7.41 0.63 -7.83
C MET A 110 -6.73 1.65 -6.91
N ARG A 111 -7.20 1.76 -5.68
CA ARG A 111 -6.59 2.58 -4.63
C ARG A 111 -5.80 1.68 -3.68
N TRP A 112 -4.48 1.73 -3.79
CA TRP A 112 -3.56 0.94 -2.95
C TRP A 112 -2.62 1.86 -2.18
N THR A 113 -2.37 1.57 -0.92
CA THR A 113 -1.42 2.35 -0.10
C THR A 113 0.00 2.31 -0.63
N GLY A 114 0.35 1.28 -1.42
CA GLY A 114 1.63 1.17 -2.14
C GLY A 114 1.83 2.22 -3.24
N HIS A 115 0.77 2.92 -3.67
CA HIS A 115 0.90 4.08 -4.56
C HIS A 115 1.46 5.32 -3.85
N ASN A 116 1.50 5.33 -2.52
CA ASN A 116 2.02 6.44 -1.73
C ASN A 116 3.44 6.14 -1.22
N LEU A 117 4.31 7.15 -1.26
CA LEU A 117 5.68 7.05 -0.77
C LEU A 117 5.74 6.58 0.69
N SER A 118 6.64 5.63 0.95
CA SER A 118 7.02 5.11 2.26
C SER A 118 8.52 4.83 2.26
N ASN A 119 9.11 4.48 3.41
CA ASN A 119 10.57 4.39 3.53
C ASN A 119 11.02 3.10 4.23
N GLU A 120 10.65 1.99 3.61
CA GLU A 120 11.00 0.62 4.00
C GLU A 120 12.52 0.44 4.05
N PHE A 121 13.25 1.07 3.11
CA PHE A 121 14.71 1.06 3.11
C PHE A 121 15.30 1.64 4.39
N ARG A 122 14.74 2.73 4.90
CA ARG A 122 15.18 3.32 6.17
C ARG A 122 14.90 2.39 7.34
N THR A 123 13.73 1.76 7.39
CA THR A 123 13.43 0.74 8.41
C THR A 123 14.46 -0.38 8.37
N LEU A 124 14.69 -0.99 7.20
CA LEU A 124 15.64 -2.09 7.05
C LEU A 124 17.05 -1.68 7.47
N TYR A 125 17.53 -0.51 7.00
CA TYR A 125 18.84 0.00 7.39
C TYR A 125 18.96 0.18 8.90
N GLN A 126 17.96 0.80 9.53
CA GLN A 126 17.99 1.04 10.98
C GLN A 126 17.91 -0.27 11.78
N ILE A 127 17.07 -1.24 11.38
CA ILE A 127 17.03 -2.57 12.02
C ILE A 127 18.38 -3.29 11.92
N ASN A 128 19.00 -3.28 10.74
CA ASN A 128 20.30 -3.93 10.52
C ASN A 128 21.39 -3.33 11.46
N TRP A 129 21.33 -2.02 11.72
CA TRP A 129 22.29 -1.30 12.57
C TRP A 129 21.88 -1.15 14.04
N ALA A 130 20.63 -1.48 14.39
CA ALA A 130 20.12 -1.31 15.75
C ALA A 130 20.92 -2.15 16.75
N SER A 131 21.02 -1.66 17.97
CA SER A 131 21.73 -2.31 19.08
C SER A 131 20.87 -2.43 20.34
N THR A 132 19.68 -1.85 20.31
CA THR A 132 18.73 -1.90 21.43
C THR A 132 17.33 -2.19 20.92
N PHE A 133 16.49 -2.73 21.80
CA PHE A 133 15.07 -2.92 21.52
C PHE A 133 14.36 -1.62 21.11
N GLN A 134 14.72 -0.49 21.73
CA GLN A 134 14.14 0.81 21.40
C GLN A 134 14.51 1.26 19.99
N GLU A 135 15.77 1.10 19.58
CA GLU A 135 16.20 1.41 18.20
C GLU A 135 15.48 0.55 17.16
N PHE A 136 15.26 -0.73 17.47
CA PHE A 136 14.44 -1.61 16.63
C PHE A 136 13.01 -1.08 16.49
N LYS A 137 12.36 -0.77 17.62
CA LYS A 137 10.99 -0.25 17.64
C LYS A 137 10.86 1.09 16.90
N ASP A 138 11.81 1.99 17.09
CA ASP A 138 11.81 3.30 16.44
C ASP A 138 12.00 3.20 14.92
N ALA A 139 12.68 2.17 14.43
CA ALA A 139 12.84 1.93 13.00
C ALA A 139 11.52 1.59 12.28
N LEU A 140 10.59 0.95 12.99
CA LEU A 140 9.34 0.44 12.43
C LEU A 140 8.39 1.54 11.95
N ILE A 141 8.51 2.76 12.48
CA ILE A 141 7.66 3.90 12.07
C ILE A 141 7.80 4.28 10.60
N HIS A 142 8.91 3.90 9.95
CA HIS A 142 9.16 4.20 8.55
C HIS A 142 8.58 3.17 7.57
N PHE A 143 8.10 2.03 8.09
CA PHE A 143 7.63 0.91 7.28
C PHE A 143 6.13 1.05 6.98
N GLY A 144 5.79 1.23 5.70
CA GLY A 144 4.41 1.46 5.26
C GLY A 144 3.82 0.30 4.47
N VAL A 145 4.59 -0.35 3.60
CA VAL A 145 4.05 -1.34 2.65
C VAL A 145 5.13 -2.34 2.18
N PRO A 146 4.79 -3.59 1.84
CA PRO A 146 3.53 -4.28 2.14
C PRO A 146 3.43 -4.60 3.62
N GLY A 147 2.24 -4.58 4.22
CA GLY A 147 2.11 -4.77 5.66
C GLY A 147 2.79 -6.04 6.22
N GLN A 148 3.67 -5.87 7.22
CA GLN A 148 4.45 -6.97 7.84
C GLN A 148 4.26 -7.05 9.36
N ASN A 149 4.19 -8.29 9.86
CA ASN A 149 4.46 -8.62 11.26
C ASN A 149 5.96 -8.78 11.42
N PHE A 150 6.58 -7.86 12.15
CA PHE A 150 7.97 -7.94 12.58
C PHE A 150 8.05 -8.76 13.86
N MET A 151 8.63 -9.95 13.77
CA MET A 151 9.00 -10.77 14.92
C MET A 151 10.39 -10.36 15.41
N TYR A 152 10.57 -10.24 16.72
CA TYR A 152 11.80 -9.81 17.37
C TYR A 152 12.18 -10.76 18.50
N GLY A 153 13.48 -11.01 18.64
CA GLY A 153 14.07 -11.63 19.83
C GLY A 153 15.47 -11.09 20.09
N ASP A 154 15.87 -10.96 21.36
CA ASP A 154 17.21 -10.51 21.73
C ASP A 154 17.90 -11.38 22.79
N LYS A 155 19.18 -11.07 23.03
CA LYS A 155 20.03 -11.76 23.99
C LYS A 155 19.70 -11.49 25.47
N GLU A 156 18.86 -10.49 25.76
CA GLU A 156 18.31 -10.26 27.10
C GLU A 156 17.08 -11.14 27.37
N GLY A 157 16.63 -11.89 26.37
CA GLY A 157 15.48 -12.79 26.46
C GLY A 157 14.15 -12.09 26.15
N ASN A 158 14.17 -10.87 25.61
CA ASN A 158 12.94 -10.23 25.17
C ASN A 158 12.45 -10.87 23.87
N ILE A 159 11.13 -10.99 23.74
CA ILE A 159 10.45 -11.35 22.51
C ILE A 159 9.33 -10.35 22.24
N ALA A 160 9.14 -9.99 20.97
CA ALA A 160 8.07 -9.10 20.58
C ALA A 160 7.55 -9.39 19.18
N MET A 161 6.32 -8.96 18.93
CA MET A 161 5.74 -8.89 17.59
C MET A 161 5.15 -7.48 17.40
N PHE A 162 5.46 -6.85 16.28
CA PHE A 162 4.89 -5.58 15.86
C PHE A 162 4.28 -5.71 14.47
N SER A 163 3.01 -5.37 14.32
CA SER A 163 2.38 -5.23 13.02
C SER A 163 2.64 -3.82 12.48
N THR A 164 3.14 -3.72 11.25
CA THR A 164 3.44 -2.43 10.60
C THR A 164 2.82 -2.41 9.22
N ALA A 165 2.06 -1.35 8.93
CA ALA A 165 1.45 -1.10 7.64
C ALA A 165 0.87 0.30 7.63
N ARG A 166 0.72 0.86 6.44
CA ARG A 166 -0.17 1.99 6.18
C ARG A 166 -1.54 1.42 5.82
N LEU A 167 -2.51 1.56 6.73
CA LEU A 167 -3.86 1.03 6.57
C LEU A 167 -4.89 2.16 6.49
N PRO A 168 -5.79 2.17 5.49
CA PRO A 168 -6.72 3.28 5.33
C PRO A 168 -7.89 3.22 6.29
N ILE A 169 -8.27 4.38 6.82
CA ILE A 169 -9.51 4.58 7.59
C ILE A 169 -10.63 4.91 6.60
N ARG A 170 -11.70 4.11 6.63
CA ARG A 170 -12.83 4.21 5.69
C ARG A 170 -14.08 3.54 6.25
N THR A 171 -15.22 3.93 5.72
CA THR A 171 -16.55 3.40 6.07
C THR A 171 -16.99 2.32 5.07
N GLY A 172 -18.14 1.68 5.32
CA GLY A 172 -18.75 0.72 4.41
C GLY A 172 -18.16 -0.69 4.45
N ASP A 173 -18.65 -1.55 3.56
CA ASP A 173 -18.12 -2.90 3.38
C ASP A 173 -16.72 -2.82 2.73
N LYS A 174 -15.82 -3.65 3.25
CA LYS A 174 -14.41 -3.72 2.88
C LYS A 174 -14.15 -4.67 1.72
N ILE A 175 -15.12 -5.53 1.39
CA ILE A 175 -15.00 -6.54 0.33
C ILE A 175 -15.62 -6.05 -0.97
N SER A 176 -16.63 -5.17 -0.89
CA SER A 176 -17.35 -4.66 -2.06
C SER A 176 -16.57 -3.58 -2.82
N LEU A 177 -16.83 -3.47 -4.13
CA LEU A 177 -16.41 -2.30 -4.90
C LEU A 177 -17.03 -1.03 -4.33
N ARG A 178 -16.21 0.00 -4.16
CA ARG A 178 -16.60 1.32 -3.67
C ARG A 178 -17.14 2.19 -4.80
N LYS A 179 -18.02 3.15 -4.51
CA LYS A 179 -18.51 4.12 -5.49
C LYS A 179 -17.57 5.33 -5.53
N GLY A 180 -16.85 5.50 -6.64
CA GLY A 180 -15.91 6.61 -6.83
C GLY A 180 -16.55 8.00 -6.86
N TRP A 181 -17.87 8.07 -7.10
CA TRP A 181 -18.62 9.32 -7.06
C TRP A 181 -19.25 9.61 -5.68
N ASN A 182 -19.09 8.74 -4.68
CA ASN A 182 -19.63 8.96 -3.34
C ASN A 182 -18.50 9.36 -2.38
N PRO A 183 -18.37 10.65 -2.00
CA PRO A 183 -17.27 11.08 -1.12
C PRO A 183 -17.29 10.43 0.26
N GLU A 184 -18.42 9.89 0.73
CA GLU A 184 -18.49 9.16 2.01
C GLU A 184 -17.73 7.82 1.98
N GLU A 185 -17.46 7.29 0.79
CA GLU A 185 -16.73 6.03 0.60
C GLU A 185 -15.21 6.22 0.42
N ASP A 186 -14.74 7.47 0.40
CA ASP A 186 -13.33 7.82 0.30
C ASP A 186 -12.55 7.46 1.58
N TRP A 187 -11.22 7.35 1.43
CA TRP A 187 -10.34 7.20 2.59
C TRP A 187 -10.26 8.50 3.38
N LEU A 188 -10.51 8.42 4.68
CA LEU A 188 -10.48 9.53 5.63
C LEU A 188 -9.07 9.81 6.18
N GLY A 189 -8.10 8.95 5.84
CA GLY A 189 -6.73 8.99 6.32
C GLY A 189 -6.19 7.59 6.54
N TYR A 190 -5.22 7.48 7.44
CA TYR A 190 -4.57 6.21 7.78
C TYR A 190 -4.58 5.97 9.28
N ILE A 191 -4.64 4.70 9.68
CA ILE A 191 -4.50 4.29 11.08
C ILE A 191 -3.14 4.78 11.59
N PRO A 192 -3.10 5.54 12.71
CA PRO A 192 -1.84 5.99 13.31
C PRO A 192 -0.95 4.80 13.71
N HIS A 193 0.37 4.93 13.55
CA HIS A 193 1.32 3.86 13.92
C HIS A 193 1.18 3.43 15.39
N SER A 194 0.81 4.34 16.30
CA SER A 194 0.58 4.03 17.71
C SER A 194 -0.61 3.12 17.99
N GLU A 195 -1.53 2.98 17.03
CA GLU A 195 -2.71 2.10 17.12
C GLU A 195 -2.48 0.74 16.47
N MET A 196 -1.33 0.54 15.81
CA MET A 196 -1.00 -0.74 15.20
C MET A 196 -0.77 -1.82 16.28
N PRO A 197 -1.24 -3.06 16.06
CA PRO A 197 -1.06 -4.14 17.03
C PRO A 197 0.41 -4.41 17.35
N PHE A 198 0.70 -4.61 18.64
CA PHE A 198 1.99 -5.11 19.09
C PHE A 198 1.82 -5.95 20.36
N VAL A 199 2.79 -6.80 20.62
CA VAL A 199 2.91 -7.55 21.88
C VAL A 199 4.40 -7.65 22.25
N ILE A 200 4.71 -7.48 23.53
CA ILE A 200 6.08 -7.50 24.07
C ILE A 200 6.04 -8.38 25.30
N ASN A 201 6.92 -9.39 25.35
CA ASN A 201 7.05 -10.34 26.46
C ASN A 201 5.69 -10.85 26.98
N PRO A 202 4.86 -11.50 26.13
CA PRO A 202 3.59 -12.07 26.56
C PRO A 202 3.80 -13.16 27.62
N GLU A 203 2.83 -13.35 28.49
CA GLU A 203 2.92 -14.35 29.57
C GLU A 203 2.86 -15.80 29.06
N ASN A 204 2.26 -16.05 27.89
CA ASN A 204 2.24 -17.32 27.16
C ASN A 204 2.02 -17.11 25.65
#